data_AF-A0AAV1HR84-F1
#
_entry.id   AF-A0AAV1HR84-F1
#
_cell.length_a   1.000
_cell.length_b   1.000
_cell.length_c   1.000
_cell.angle_alpha   90.00
_cell.angle_beta   90.00
_cell.angle_gamma   90.00
#
_symmetry.space_group_name_H-M   'P 1'
#
loop_
_entity.id
_entity.type
_entity.pdbx_description
1 polymer ?
#
loop_
_entity_poly.entity_id
_entity_poly.type
_entity_poly.pdbx_seq_one_letter_code
_entity_poly.pdbx_strand_id
1 'polypeptide(L)'
;MSPPAQRQHAVQTAVSELQAAVAFLGGPPKESFTDFTGAPQQPDEAQGAAAKHWQHAALDRLKRVQQLISTLAAHDGLPNLGAVAAKEQHAAAAASGPSLATSSFWSDIRIAAGSRSGESSSTASKAGRAASKGADLQPRNGHAGMGERMLIEELNGGKGSQGQETEKLRRGGVIIEELTNEETVDDSESEAERIDRDQVVRVVLVCALHSQDPALDAPWASEESSAAAMSILTGLADSMGCLDAGRSGDPSNSVLALDIGQAMIVGLLPAAVRMLGEILYPAQPQEKNARFRAYKGPDAFERARAAQQLAWLVRRLKSEALHAALGPALPCVQAAATDPSPAVQAQGMWALHHISQEASPADLRAYRADLSKLTVKSLVACDERTWPAAASAACETAIALHGKDVFGEGYRAVMGEMLAQGANYSHVPARRLVWLKATMPLLKVLGLTTVRYFSRLLSLLLEWLHAPDVDTRLLASQALALVLRHTWPRIPAHAQLVWDHLAEEHVATAASIPQIHCSCDEWKDLSSDTHHTCSQSLEGAIGRTGRLNGNGSESIEKVLEEIVKAAEVLWRAGGKAFQEHVQHKAPDNQCALLQRVMMVQDQYSQVRLGVEECMPVGRE
;
A
#
# COMPACT_ATOMS: atom_id res chain seq x y z
N MET A 1 -40.39 -38.71 6.26
CA MET A 1 -39.44 -38.10 7.22
C MET A 1 -40.20 -37.07 8.04
N SER A 2 -39.95 -36.99 9.34
CA SER A 2 -40.51 -35.90 10.17
C SER A 2 -39.94 -34.54 9.70
N PRO A 3 -40.69 -33.43 9.85
CA PRO A 3 -40.22 -32.09 9.50
C PRO A 3 -38.80 -31.72 10.00
N PRO A 4 -38.39 -32.07 11.25
CA PRO A 4 -37.02 -31.81 11.70
C PRO A 4 -35.95 -32.61 10.93
N ALA A 5 -36.22 -33.87 10.59
CA ALA A 5 -35.29 -34.70 9.82
C ALA A 5 -35.09 -34.17 8.39
N GLN A 6 -36.13 -33.58 7.79
CA GLN A 6 -36.02 -32.90 6.48
C GLN A 6 -35.15 -31.64 6.56
N ARG A 7 -35.28 -30.85 7.63
CA ARG A 7 -34.44 -29.66 7.85
C ARG A 7 -32.98 -30.04 8.06
N GLN A 8 -32.70 -31.04 8.90
CA GLN A 8 -31.34 -31.52 9.15
C GLN A 8 -30.67 -32.02 7.86
N HIS A 9 -31.38 -32.82 7.06
CA HIS A 9 -30.87 -33.30 5.78
C HIS A 9 -30.59 -32.14 4.80
N ALA A 10 -31.47 -31.13 4.75
CA ALA A 10 -31.28 -29.95 3.90
C ALA A 10 -30.05 -29.13 4.33
N VAL A 11 -29.86 -28.90 5.64
CA VAL A 11 -28.68 -28.21 6.18
C VAL A 11 -27.41 -28.98 5.86
N GLN A 12 -27.35 -30.28 6.11
CA GLN A 12 -26.15 -31.08 5.86
C GLN A 12 -25.78 -31.13 4.37
N THR A 13 -26.78 -31.26 3.49
CA THR A 13 -26.58 -31.17 2.04
C THR A 13 -26.03 -29.80 1.65
N ALA A 14 -26.59 -28.72 2.19
CA ALA A 14 -26.14 -27.36 1.92
C ALA A 14 -24.71 -27.09 2.41
N VAL A 15 -24.33 -27.61 3.58
CA VAL A 15 -22.97 -27.51 4.13
C VAL A 15 -21.96 -28.25 3.23
N SER A 16 -22.27 -29.48 2.82
CA SER A 16 -21.40 -30.25 1.93
C SER A 16 -21.22 -29.57 0.56
N GLU A 17 -22.31 -29.05 -0.02
CA GLU A 17 -22.24 -28.30 -1.28
C GLU A 17 -21.46 -27.00 -1.14
N LEU A 18 -21.61 -26.29 -0.01
CA LEU A 18 -20.88 -25.06 0.27
C LEU A 18 -19.38 -25.34 0.37
N GLN A 19 -18.98 -26.39 1.09
CA GLN A 19 -17.58 -26.82 1.19
C GLN A 19 -16.98 -27.12 -0.18
N ALA A 20 -17.71 -27.85 -1.04
CA ALA A 20 -17.26 -28.16 -2.40
C ALA A 20 -17.12 -26.89 -3.27
N ALA A 21 -18.08 -25.95 -3.18
CA ALA A 21 -18.02 -24.70 -3.91
C ALA A 21 -16.88 -23.79 -3.44
N VAL A 22 -16.67 -23.67 -2.13
CA VAL A 22 -15.58 -22.90 -1.53
C VAL A 22 -14.22 -23.49 -1.87
N ALA A 23 -14.08 -24.83 -1.88
CA ALA A 23 -12.85 -25.50 -2.28
C ALA A 23 -12.49 -25.19 -3.75
N PHE A 24 -13.47 -25.21 -4.65
CA PHE A 24 -13.27 -24.83 -6.05
C PHE A 24 -12.88 -23.35 -6.19
N LEU A 25 -13.63 -22.45 -5.55
CA LEU A 25 -13.40 -21.01 -5.66
C LEU A 25 -12.10 -20.54 -5.02
N GLY A 26 -11.60 -21.27 -4.01
CA GLY A 26 -10.35 -20.98 -3.34
C GLY A 26 -9.12 -21.27 -4.19
N GLY A 27 -9.22 -22.10 -5.24
CA GLY A 27 -8.08 -22.55 -6.04
C GLY A 27 -8.16 -22.15 -7.52
N PRO A 28 -7.91 -20.87 -7.87
CA PRO A 28 -7.77 -20.49 -9.28
C PRO A 28 -6.67 -21.34 -9.96
N PRO A 29 -6.88 -21.77 -11.22
CA PRO A 29 -5.94 -22.63 -11.93
C PRO A 29 -4.63 -21.87 -12.17
N LYS A 30 -3.54 -22.38 -11.58
CA LYS A 30 -2.20 -21.76 -11.66
C LYS A 30 -1.76 -21.52 -13.11
N GLU A 31 -2.08 -22.46 -13.99
CA GLU A 31 -1.73 -22.44 -15.41
C GLU A 31 -2.34 -21.28 -16.19
N SER A 32 -3.48 -20.75 -15.73
CA SER A 32 -4.17 -19.64 -16.40
C SER A 32 -3.69 -18.26 -15.94
N PHE A 33 -2.88 -18.17 -14.88
CA PHE A 33 -2.51 -16.92 -14.22
C PHE A 33 -1.01 -16.83 -13.89
N THR A 34 -0.15 -17.45 -14.70
CA THR A 34 1.29 -17.52 -14.46
C THR A 34 1.99 -16.16 -14.41
N ASP A 35 1.45 -15.14 -15.08
CA ASP A 35 1.96 -13.75 -15.05
C ASP A 35 1.94 -13.12 -13.66
N PHE A 36 1.10 -13.65 -12.77
CA PHE A 36 1.02 -13.27 -11.36
C PHE A 36 2.29 -13.67 -10.58
N THR A 37 3.17 -14.49 -11.13
CA THR A 37 4.45 -14.84 -10.48
C THR A 37 5.57 -13.83 -10.75
N GLY A 38 5.33 -12.81 -11.58
CA GLY A 38 6.33 -11.79 -11.95
C GLY A 38 7.12 -12.09 -13.23
N ALA A 39 6.83 -13.20 -13.93
CA ALA A 39 7.43 -13.46 -15.24
C ALA A 39 6.76 -12.58 -16.32
N PRO A 40 7.53 -11.90 -17.18
CA PRO A 40 6.99 -11.22 -18.35
C PRO A 40 6.75 -12.25 -19.46
N GLN A 41 5.54 -12.79 -19.56
CA GLN A 41 5.09 -13.48 -20.76
C GLN A 41 3.87 -12.73 -21.31
N GLN A 42 3.78 -12.60 -22.63
CA GLN A 42 2.53 -12.16 -23.24
C GLN A 42 1.52 -13.29 -23.02
N PRO A 43 0.30 -12.99 -22.53
CA PRO A 43 -0.69 -14.02 -22.31
C PRO A 43 -1.00 -14.69 -23.64
N ASP A 44 -0.81 -16.01 -23.69
CA ASP A 44 -1.23 -16.83 -24.81
C ASP A 44 -2.76 -16.69 -24.96
N GLU A 45 -3.30 -16.64 -26.19
CA GLU A 45 -4.75 -16.59 -26.42
C GLU A 45 -5.45 -17.75 -25.71
N ALA A 46 -4.79 -18.91 -25.61
CA ALA A 46 -5.26 -20.06 -24.86
C ALA A 46 -5.38 -19.78 -23.34
N GLN A 47 -4.43 -19.08 -22.74
CA GLN A 47 -4.48 -18.69 -21.33
C GLN A 47 -5.61 -17.69 -21.08
N GLY A 48 -5.80 -16.73 -21.99
CA GLY A 48 -6.90 -15.77 -21.93
C GLY A 48 -8.28 -16.45 -22.01
N ALA A 49 -8.44 -17.45 -22.87
CA ALA A 49 -9.68 -18.23 -22.97
C ALA A 49 -9.93 -19.07 -21.70
N ALA A 50 -8.89 -19.71 -21.15
CA ALA A 50 -8.99 -20.48 -19.92
C ALA A 50 -9.35 -19.61 -18.71
N ALA A 51 -8.74 -18.42 -18.60
CA ALA A 51 -9.06 -17.45 -17.55
C ALA A 51 -10.52 -16.98 -17.63
N LYS A 52 -11.03 -16.66 -18.82
CA LYS A 52 -12.45 -16.30 -19.02
C LYS A 52 -13.40 -17.44 -18.67
N HIS A 53 -13.07 -18.67 -19.09
CA HIS A 53 -13.88 -19.84 -18.74
C HIS A 53 -13.95 -20.06 -17.23
N TRP A 54 -12.81 -19.91 -16.54
CA TRP A 54 -12.77 -20.00 -15.09
C TRP A 54 -13.56 -18.87 -14.41
N GLN A 55 -13.46 -17.63 -14.90
CA GLN A 55 -14.23 -16.50 -14.37
C GLN A 55 -15.74 -16.74 -14.45
N HIS A 56 -16.24 -17.27 -15.57
CA HIS A 56 -17.65 -17.66 -15.70
C HIS A 56 -18.03 -18.78 -14.73
N ALA A 57 -17.22 -19.84 -14.65
CA ALA A 57 -17.48 -20.94 -13.71
C ALA A 57 -17.44 -20.47 -12.24
N ALA A 58 -16.53 -19.55 -11.89
CA ALA A 58 -16.44 -18.96 -10.57
C ALA A 58 -17.68 -18.13 -10.24
N LEU A 59 -18.18 -17.33 -11.17
CA LEU A 59 -19.40 -16.56 -10.98
C LEU A 59 -20.61 -17.47 -10.68
N ASP A 60 -20.78 -18.56 -11.44
CA ASP A 60 -21.88 -19.50 -11.21
C ASP A 60 -21.78 -20.16 -9.83
N ARG A 61 -20.55 -20.48 -9.39
CA ARG A 61 -20.30 -21.02 -8.05
C ARG A 61 -20.53 -19.99 -6.95
N LEU A 62 -20.18 -18.72 -7.15
CA LEU A 62 -20.48 -17.65 -6.20
C LEU A 62 -22.00 -17.47 -6.04
N LYS A 63 -22.76 -17.45 -7.14
CA LYS A 63 -24.23 -17.42 -7.09
C LYS A 63 -24.80 -18.62 -6.32
N ARG A 64 -24.21 -19.81 -6.49
CA ARG A 64 -24.60 -20.99 -5.70
C ARG A 64 -24.27 -20.82 -4.22
N VAL A 65 -23.08 -20.31 -3.87
CA VAL A 65 -22.70 -20.01 -2.48
C VAL A 65 -23.69 -19.02 -1.85
N GLN A 66 -24.09 -17.98 -2.56
CA GLN A 66 -25.09 -17.02 -2.09
C GLN A 66 -26.45 -17.68 -1.77
N GLN A 67 -26.92 -18.57 -2.65
CA GLN A 67 -28.16 -19.34 -2.43
C GLN A 67 -28.05 -20.27 -1.21
N LEU A 68 -26.91 -20.97 -1.06
CA LEU A 68 -26.66 -21.86 0.06
C LEU A 68 -26.63 -21.10 1.38
N ILE A 69 -25.97 -19.94 1.44
CA ILE A 69 -25.93 -19.08 2.63
C ILE A 69 -27.33 -18.60 3.00
N SER A 70 -28.13 -18.17 2.02
CA SER A 70 -29.52 -17.76 2.24
C SER A 70 -30.37 -18.91 2.79
N THR A 71 -30.13 -20.13 2.32
CA THR A 71 -30.81 -21.36 2.78
C THR A 71 -30.40 -21.72 4.22
N LEU A 72 -29.12 -21.59 4.53
CA LEU A 72 -28.58 -21.85 5.87
C LEU A 72 -29.06 -20.80 6.88
N ALA A 73 -29.15 -19.54 6.47
CA ALA A 73 -29.73 -18.46 7.27
C ALA A 73 -31.21 -18.72 7.58
N ALA A 74 -32.00 -19.21 6.62
CA ALA A 74 -33.41 -19.53 6.82
C ALA A 74 -33.67 -20.73 7.77
N HIS A 75 -32.62 -21.50 8.09
CA HIS A 75 -32.68 -22.68 8.95
C HIS A 75 -31.85 -22.54 10.24
N ASP A 76 -31.45 -21.32 10.62
CA ASP A 76 -30.61 -21.06 11.81
C ASP A 76 -29.29 -21.89 11.82
N GLY A 77 -28.78 -22.21 10.63
CA GLY A 77 -27.58 -23.03 10.44
C GLY A 77 -26.27 -22.25 10.54
N LEU A 78 -26.34 -20.92 10.63
CA LEU A 78 -25.17 -20.04 10.75
C LEU A 78 -24.76 -19.82 12.21
N PRO A 79 -23.45 -19.74 12.51
CA PRO A 79 -22.98 -19.53 13.87
C PRO A 79 -23.28 -18.11 14.35
N ASN A 80 -23.71 -17.97 15.61
CA ASN A 80 -23.81 -16.67 16.27
C ASN A 80 -22.41 -16.22 16.73
N LEU A 81 -21.76 -15.36 15.93
CA LEU A 81 -20.40 -14.88 16.20
C LEU A 81 -20.28 -14.10 17.51
N GLY A 82 -21.35 -13.44 17.97
CA GLY A 82 -21.33 -12.70 19.24
C GLY A 82 -21.03 -13.61 20.43
N ALA A 83 -21.63 -14.80 20.45
CA ALA A 83 -21.41 -15.78 21.52
C ALA A 83 -19.99 -16.36 21.48
N VAL A 84 -19.44 -16.60 20.27
CA VAL A 84 -18.09 -17.14 20.08
C VAL A 84 -17.03 -16.12 20.46
N ALA A 85 -17.18 -14.87 20.02
CA ALA A 85 -16.26 -13.78 20.34
C ALA A 85 -16.21 -13.50 21.85
N ALA A 86 -17.35 -13.51 22.54
CA ALA A 86 -17.39 -13.37 23.99
C ALA A 86 -16.61 -14.51 24.69
N LYS A 87 -16.79 -15.75 24.24
CA LYS A 87 -16.06 -16.91 24.79
C LYS A 87 -14.54 -16.79 24.58
N GLU A 88 -14.10 -16.34 23.41
CA GLU A 88 -12.67 -16.12 23.11
C GLU A 88 -12.09 -14.93 23.88
N GLN A 89 -12.82 -13.82 23.99
CA GLN A 89 -12.38 -12.68 24.78
C GLN A 89 -12.26 -13.05 26.26
N HIS A 90 -13.19 -13.85 26.79
CA HIS A 90 -13.09 -14.39 28.15
C HIS A 90 -11.90 -15.35 28.31
N ALA A 91 -11.63 -16.21 27.32
CA ALA A 91 -10.47 -17.10 27.34
C ALA A 91 -9.14 -16.33 27.24
N ALA A 92 -9.07 -15.30 26.39
CA ALA A 92 -7.91 -14.43 26.24
C ALA A 92 -7.69 -13.57 27.50
N ALA A 93 -8.76 -13.03 28.09
CA ALA A 93 -8.71 -12.28 29.34
C ALA A 93 -8.29 -13.16 30.52
N ALA A 94 -8.75 -14.42 30.56
CA ALA A 94 -8.33 -15.41 31.56
C ALA A 94 -6.86 -15.84 31.38
N ALA A 95 -6.38 -15.89 30.14
CA ALA A 95 -4.97 -16.13 29.83
C ALA A 95 -4.09 -14.91 30.17
N SER A 96 -4.64 -13.69 30.09
CA SER A 96 -3.99 -12.45 30.50
C SER A 96 -4.29 -12.11 31.97
N GLY A 97 -3.73 -12.89 32.90
CA GLY A 97 -3.80 -12.60 34.34
C GLY A 97 -3.23 -11.22 34.72
N PRO A 98 -3.49 -10.73 35.95
CA PRO A 98 -3.22 -9.35 36.33
C PRO A 98 -1.73 -9.03 36.39
N SER A 99 -1.28 -8.17 35.47
CA SER A 99 -0.10 -7.28 35.58
C SER A 99 1.15 -7.87 36.24
N LEU A 100 1.96 -8.58 35.46
CA LEU A 100 3.43 -8.60 35.57
C LEU A 100 3.99 -8.74 34.15
N ALA A 101 4.80 -7.76 33.74
CA ALA A 101 5.62 -7.69 32.53
C ALA A 101 5.19 -8.57 31.34
N THR A 102 4.66 -7.95 30.29
CA THR A 102 4.46 -8.54 28.96
C THR A 102 5.77 -9.16 28.43
N SER A 103 6.07 -10.41 28.77
CA SER A 103 6.85 -11.29 27.92
C SER A 103 5.88 -11.79 26.86
N SER A 104 5.85 -11.08 25.73
CA SER A 104 5.03 -11.50 24.59
C SER A 104 5.54 -12.85 24.11
N PHE A 105 4.63 -13.70 23.63
CA PHE A 105 4.94 -14.85 22.79
C PHE A 105 5.98 -14.53 21.68
N TRP A 106 6.08 -13.26 21.28
CA TRP A 106 7.07 -12.75 20.33
C TRP A 106 8.44 -12.40 20.92
N SER A 107 8.59 -12.16 22.23
CA SER A 107 9.92 -12.09 22.88
C SER A 107 10.65 -13.43 22.79
N ASP A 108 9.95 -14.56 22.89
CA ASP A 108 10.54 -15.89 22.72
C ASP A 108 10.97 -16.14 21.27
N ILE A 109 10.25 -15.57 20.30
CA ILE A 109 10.62 -15.60 18.86
C ILE A 109 11.80 -14.63 18.57
N ARG A 110 11.90 -13.49 19.28
CA ARG A 110 13.04 -12.56 19.17
C ARG A 110 14.33 -13.12 19.77
N ILE A 111 14.24 -13.89 20.86
CA ILE A 111 15.40 -14.59 21.46
C ILE A 111 15.97 -15.65 20.50
N ALA A 112 15.14 -16.24 19.62
CA ALA A 112 15.61 -17.14 18.57
C ALA A 112 16.29 -16.41 17.38
N ALA A 113 16.03 -15.12 17.18
CA ALA A 113 16.43 -14.37 15.98
C ALA A 113 17.60 -13.37 16.16
N GLY A 114 18.19 -13.22 17.35
CA GLY A 114 19.25 -12.22 17.53
C GLY A 114 20.13 -12.36 18.76
N SER A 115 21.16 -13.21 18.67
CA SER A 115 22.38 -13.12 19.51
C SER A 115 23.61 -13.04 18.62
N ARG A 116 23.88 -11.86 18.07
CA ARG A 116 25.20 -11.44 17.59
C ARG A 116 25.38 -9.94 17.85
N SER A 117 25.79 -9.60 19.05
CA SER A 117 26.54 -8.37 19.33
C SER A 117 27.74 -8.78 20.16
N GLY A 118 28.90 -8.93 19.50
CA GLY A 118 30.17 -9.05 20.18
C GLY A 118 30.53 -7.68 20.77
N GLU A 119 30.64 -7.64 22.08
CA GLU A 119 31.31 -6.57 22.81
C GLU A 119 32.81 -6.59 22.49
N SER A 120 33.38 -5.43 22.19
CA SER A 120 34.79 -5.17 22.40
C SER A 120 34.97 -3.75 22.95
N SER A 121 35.18 -3.67 24.26
CA SER A 121 35.74 -2.50 24.94
C SER A 121 37.20 -2.81 25.29
N SER A 122 38.17 -2.06 24.78
CA SER A 122 38.99 -1.05 25.51
C SER A 122 40.45 -1.34 25.12
N THR A 123 41.39 -0.40 24.95
CA THR A 123 41.77 0.74 25.80
C THR A 123 42.61 1.81 25.05
N ALA A 124 42.34 3.07 25.38
CA ALA A 124 43.26 4.16 25.77
C ALA A 124 44.39 4.72 24.85
N SER A 125 44.19 6.00 24.49
CA SER A 125 45.08 7.17 24.71
C SER A 125 46.50 7.22 24.10
N LYS A 126 46.72 8.19 23.19
CA LYS A 126 47.66 9.31 23.42
C LYS A 126 47.50 10.48 22.45
N ALA A 127 47.71 11.68 22.99
CA ALA A 127 47.70 12.99 22.34
C ALA A 127 48.86 13.22 21.36
N GLY A 128 48.70 14.15 20.41
CA GLY A 128 49.80 14.63 19.58
C GLY A 128 49.42 15.66 18.51
N ARG A 129 49.88 16.89 18.73
CA ARG A 129 49.83 18.11 17.90
C ARG A 129 50.39 17.99 16.47
N ALA A 130 49.84 18.85 15.60
CA ALA A 130 50.50 19.75 14.64
C ALA A 130 51.05 19.26 13.28
N ALA A 131 50.59 20.02 12.26
CA ALA A 131 51.35 20.65 11.17
C ALA A 131 51.75 19.88 9.88
N SER A 132 51.23 20.44 8.79
CA SER A 132 51.94 20.88 7.56
C SER A 132 52.13 19.93 6.38
N LYS A 133 51.84 20.50 5.19
CA LYS A 133 52.43 20.30 3.85
C LYS A 133 52.37 18.87 3.27
N GLY A 134 51.97 18.61 2.03
CA GLY A 134 51.88 19.43 0.82
C GLY A 134 52.40 18.59 -0.35
N ALA A 135 51.73 18.68 -1.51
CA ALA A 135 52.17 18.22 -2.84
C ALA A 135 52.42 16.70 -2.97
N ASP A 136 52.37 16.01 -4.11
CA ASP A 136 52.10 16.32 -5.51
C ASP A 136 51.97 14.96 -6.23
N LEU A 137 51.46 15.00 -7.47
CA LEU A 137 51.78 14.09 -8.60
C LEU A 137 51.28 12.61 -8.61
N GLN A 138 50.41 12.38 -9.61
CA GLN A 138 50.28 11.19 -10.48
C GLN A 138 51.65 10.72 -11.07
N PRO A 139 51.82 9.58 -11.82
CA PRO A 139 50.80 8.85 -12.60
C PRO A 139 50.90 7.29 -12.71
N ARG A 140 49.77 6.73 -13.15
CA ARG A 140 49.52 5.74 -14.23
C ARG A 140 50.65 4.84 -14.76
N ASN A 141 50.32 3.53 -14.85
CA ASN A 141 50.76 2.42 -15.72
C ASN A 141 51.04 1.18 -14.85
N GLY A 142 50.67 -0.06 -15.14
CA GLY A 142 50.07 -0.74 -16.28
C GLY A 142 50.34 -2.25 -16.12
N HIS A 143 49.52 -3.07 -16.76
CA HIS A 143 49.71 -4.50 -17.09
C HIS A 143 49.57 -5.64 -16.05
N ALA A 144 48.54 -6.45 -16.33
CA ALA A 144 48.59 -7.87 -16.70
C ALA A 144 48.93 -8.94 -15.65
N GLY A 145 48.05 -9.95 -15.59
CA GLY A 145 48.48 -11.34 -15.64
C GLY A 145 47.94 -12.28 -14.56
N MET A 146 47.44 -13.42 -15.05
CA MET A 146 47.34 -14.72 -14.40
C MET A 146 46.22 -14.96 -13.39
N GLY A 147 45.34 -15.88 -13.79
CA GLY A 147 44.44 -16.57 -12.88
C GLY A 147 45.12 -17.77 -12.22
N GLU A 148 44.49 -18.26 -11.17
CA GLU A 148 44.77 -19.56 -10.61
C GLU A 148 43.48 -20.18 -10.09
N ARG A 149 43.17 -21.36 -10.64
CA ARG A 149 42.24 -22.33 -10.09
C ARG A 149 42.90 -22.91 -8.83
N MET A 150 42.13 -23.10 -7.76
CA MET A 150 42.54 -24.01 -6.70
C MET A 150 41.39 -24.95 -6.34
N LEU A 151 41.63 -26.22 -6.67
CA LEU A 151 40.96 -27.41 -6.16
C LEU A 151 41.18 -27.51 -4.65
N ILE A 152 40.15 -27.94 -3.91
CA ILE A 152 40.32 -28.44 -2.55
C ILE A 152 40.17 -29.96 -2.62
N GLU A 153 41.29 -30.64 -2.35
CA GLU A 153 41.38 -32.06 -2.08
C GLU A 153 40.82 -32.39 -0.70
N GLU A 154 40.19 -33.56 -0.64
CA GLU A 154 39.80 -34.29 0.55
C GLU A 154 41.04 -34.83 1.29
N LEU A 155 41.05 -34.75 2.63
CA LEU A 155 41.81 -35.68 3.45
C LEU A 155 40.98 -36.16 4.65
N ASN A 156 40.88 -37.48 4.70
CA ASN A 156 40.43 -38.37 5.76
C ASN A 156 41.07 -38.08 7.14
N GLY A 157 40.38 -38.51 8.21
CA GLY A 157 41.05 -38.75 9.48
C GLY A 157 40.20 -39.05 10.72
N GLY A 158 39.60 -40.24 10.80
CA GLY A 158 39.82 -41.18 11.91
C GLY A 158 39.22 -40.95 13.32
N LYS A 159 38.47 -41.99 13.74
CA LYS A 159 38.46 -42.68 15.06
C LYS A 159 37.73 -42.06 16.27
N GLY A 160 36.55 -42.63 16.57
CA GLY A 160 36.38 -43.63 17.64
C GLY A 160 36.27 -43.18 19.10
N SER A 161 35.15 -43.53 19.76
CA SER A 161 35.13 -44.15 21.10
C SER A 161 33.71 -44.57 21.53
N GLN A 162 33.63 -45.76 22.12
CA GLN A 162 32.47 -46.34 22.81
C GLN A 162 32.32 -45.75 24.21
N GLY A 163 31.11 -45.79 24.78
CA GLY A 163 30.88 -45.50 26.21
C GLY A 163 29.44 -45.65 26.69
N GLN A 164 29.10 -46.86 27.16
CA GLN A 164 28.25 -47.24 28.31
C GLN A 164 27.00 -46.42 28.73
N GLU A 165 25.84 -47.06 28.52
CA GLU A 165 24.91 -47.57 29.55
C GLU A 165 25.01 -47.01 30.99
N THR A 166 23.94 -46.33 31.45
CA THR A 166 23.40 -46.52 32.83
C THR A 166 21.89 -46.29 32.89
N GLU A 167 21.25 -47.32 33.43
CA GLU A 167 19.89 -47.46 33.95
C GLU A 167 19.58 -46.46 35.08
N LYS A 168 18.39 -45.84 35.09
CA LYS A 168 17.77 -45.35 36.35
C LYS A 168 16.27 -45.63 36.38
N LEU A 169 15.93 -46.37 37.44
CA LEU A 169 14.61 -46.84 37.83
C LEU A 169 13.64 -45.72 38.24
N ARG A 170 12.36 -46.00 37.91
CA ARG A 170 11.13 -45.91 38.73
C ARG A 170 10.88 -44.66 39.57
N ARG A 171 9.73 -44.03 39.28
CA ARG A 171 8.62 -43.86 40.25
C ARG A 171 7.33 -43.53 39.48
N GLY A 172 6.51 -44.55 39.25
CA GLY A 172 5.11 -44.37 38.87
C GLY A 172 4.29 -44.18 40.14
N GLY A 173 3.67 -43.00 40.29
CA GLY A 173 2.59 -42.76 41.24
C GLY A 173 1.28 -42.99 40.52
N VAL A 174 0.51 -43.97 41.00
CA VAL A 174 -0.88 -44.20 40.58
C VAL A 174 -1.75 -43.31 41.45
N ILE A 175 -2.38 -42.31 40.85
CA ILE A 175 -3.45 -41.52 41.47
C ILE A 175 -4.75 -42.23 41.05
N ILE A 176 -5.48 -42.74 42.03
CA ILE A 176 -6.84 -43.25 41.85
C ILE A 176 -7.76 -42.07 42.14
N GLU A 177 -8.27 -41.42 41.09
CA GLU A 177 -9.40 -40.52 41.20
C GLU A 177 -10.69 -41.35 41.15
N GLU A 178 -11.52 -41.22 42.18
CA GLU A 178 -12.87 -41.75 42.21
C GLU A 178 -13.72 -41.04 41.16
N LEU A 179 -13.98 -41.74 40.04
CA LEU A 179 -14.99 -41.36 39.07
C LEU A 179 -16.38 -41.65 39.67
N THR A 180 -17.02 -40.60 40.19
CA THR A 180 -18.47 -40.61 40.40
C THR A 180 -19.16 -40.53 39.04
N ASN A 181 -19.69 -41.67 38.59
CA ASN A 181 -20.63 -41.74 37.46
C ASN A 181 -21.94 -41.05 37.85
N GLU A 182 -22.01 -39.74 37.65
CA GLU A 182 -23.29 -39.08 37.40
C GLU A 182 -23.58 -39.26 35.90
N GLU A 183 -24.50 -40.17 35.59
CA GLU A 183 -25.11 -40.28 34.26
C GLU A 183 -25.89 -38.99 33.99
N THR A 184 -25.19 -37.95 33.52
CA THR A 184 -25.82 -36.83 32.85
C THR A 184 -26.45 -37.39 31.58
N VAL A 185 -27.79 -37.39 31.55
CA VAL A 185 -28.58 -37.66 30.35
C VAL A 185 -27.97 -36.88 29.19
N ASP A 186 -27.42 -37.63 28.24
CA ASP A 186 -26.65 -37.16 27.10
C ASP A 186 -27.65 -36.47 26.13
N ASP A 187 -27.98 -35.21 26.38
CA ASP A 187 -28.71 -34.32 25.45
C ASP A 187 -27.85 -33.96 24.21
N SER A 188 -26.86 -34.79 23.87
CA SER A 188 -25.97 -34.66 22.71
C SER A 188 -26.62 -35.07 21.39
N GLU A 189 -27.85 -35.60 21.41
CA GLU A 189 -28.62 -35.89 20.20
C GLU A 189 -29.30 -34.63 19.65
N SER A 190 -28.62 -34.00 18.69
CA SER A 190 -29.11 -32.99 17.72
C SER A 190 -28.58 -31.55 17.85
N GLU A 191 -27.33 -31.36 18.26
CA GLU A 191 -26.55 -30.28 17.65
C GLU A 191 -26.37 -30.61 16.16
N ALA A 192 -27.40 -30.30 15.37
CA ALA A 192 -27.32 -30.32 13.92
C ALA A 192 -26.04 -29.58 13.52
N GLU A 193 -25.23 -30.23 12.68
CA GLU A 193 -23.91 -29.78 12.23
C GLU A 193 -24.00 -28.35 11.68
N ARG A 194 -23.83 -27.36 12.56
CA ARG A 194 -23.81 -25.94 12.21
C ARG A 194 -22.54 -25.67 11.40
N ILE A 195 -22.60 -24.66 10.55
CA ILE A 195 -21.39 -24.22 9.85
C ILE A 195 -20.36 -23.79 10.88
N ASP A 196 -19.22 -24.49 10.88
CA ASP A 196 -18.10 -24.12 11.72
C ASP A 196 -17.54 -22.74 11.32
N ARG A 197 -17.00 -22.01 12.30
CA ARG A 197 -16.43 -20.68 12.08
C ARG A 197 -15.35 -20.70 11.00
N ASP A 198 -14.52 -21.75 10.95
CA ASP A 198 -13.49 -21.86 9.91
C ASP A 198 -14.09 -21.93 8.50
N GLN A 199 -15.29 -22.50 8.33
CA GLN A 199 -15.99 -22.50 7.04
C GLN A 199 -16.50 -21.11 6.66
N VAL A 200 -17.06 -20.35 7.62
CA VAL A 200 -17.44 -18.95 7.39
C VAL A 200 -16.22 -18.12 6.98
N VAL A 201 -15.09 -18.31 7.66
CA VAL A 201 -13.85 -17.61 7.32
C VAL A 201 -13.37 -17.99 5.90
N ARG A 202 -13.45 -19.26 5.50
CA ARG A 202 -13.12 -19.67 4.13
C ARG A 202 -14.03 -19.01 3.08
N VAL A 203 -15.32 -18.87 3.37
CA VAL A 203 -16.24 -18.11 2.51
C VAL A 203 -15.81 -16.65 2.40
N VAL A 204 -15.46 -16.01 3.51
CA VAL A 204 -14.95 -14.62 3.51
C VAL A 204 -13.65 -14.49 2.71
N LEU A 205 -12.72 -15.44 2.86
CA LEU A 205 -11.48 -15.48 2.08
C LEU A 205 -11.73 -15.68 0.58
N VAL A 206 -12.71 -16.49 0.20
CA VAL A 206 -13.15 -16.61 -1.19
C VAL A 206 -13.74 -15.29 -1.68
N CYS A 207 -14.58 -14.62 -0.90
CA CYS A 207 -15.12 -13.32 -1.29
C CYS A 207 -14.01 -12.27 -1.46
N ALA A 208 -13.03 -12.24 -0.55
CA ALA A 208 -11.85 -11.37 -0.63
C ALA A 208 -11.04 -11.61 -1.91
N LEU A 209 -10.95 -12.87 -2.33
CA LEU A 209 -10.23 -13.27 -3.54
C LEU A 209 -10.92 -12.77 -4.82
N HIS A 210 -12.25 -12.82 -4.85
CA HIS A 210 -13.08 -12.52 -6.03
C HIS A 210 -13.59 -11.07 -6.09
N SER A 211 -13.27 -10.28 -5.07
CA SER A 211 -13.62 -8.86 -4.99
C SER A 211 -12.55 -8.02 -5.68
N GLN A 212 -12.98 -7.06 -6.50
CA GLN A 212 -12.07 -6.10 -7.10
C GLN A 212 -11.64 -5.03 -6.09
N ASP A 213 -10.34 -4.71 -6.07
CA ASP A 213 -9.77 -3.57 -5.38
C ASP A 213 -8.80 -2.89 -6.35
N PRO A 214 -8.93 -1.58 -6.61
CA PRO A 214 -8.11 -0.89 -7.60
C PRO A 214 -6.61 -0.89 -7.28
N ALA A 215 -6.22 -1.15 -6.02
CA ALA A 215 -4.83 -1.25 -5.62
C ALA A 215 -4.27 -2.67 -5.70
N LEU A 216 -5.11 -3.70 -5.72
CA LEU A 216 -4.69 -5.09 -5.65
C LEU A 216 -4.82 -5.75 -7.03
N ASP A 217 -3.75 -6.39 -7.49
CA ASP A 217 -3.82 -7.20 -8.70
C ASP A 217 -4.72 -8.42 -8.47
N ALA A 218 -5.91 -8.42 -9.09
CA ALA A 218 -6.89 -9.49 -8.99
C ALA A 218 -7.31 -9.97 -10.40
N PRO A 219 -6.40 -10.56 -11.19
CA PRO A 219 -6.66 -10.85 -12.61
C PRO A 219 -7.82 -11.84 -12.84
N TRP A 220 -8.18 -12.59 -11.81
CA TRP A 220 -9.28 -13.55 -11.85
C TRP A 220 -10.62 -12.98 -11.38
N ALA A 221 -10.67 -11.76 -10.85
CA ALA A 221 -11.91 -11.12 -10.41
C ALA A 221 -12.54 -10.32 -11.56
N SER A 222 -13.75 -10.70 -11.97
CA SER A 222 -14.58 -9.89 -12.86
C SER A 222 -15.44 -8.91 -12.05
N GLU A 223 -16.00 -7.89 -12.70
CA GLU A 223 -16.92 -6.95 -12.05
C GLU A 223 -18.15 -7.69 -11.50
N GLU A 224 -18.65 -8.67 -12.27
CA GLU A 224 -19.77 -9.54 -11.86
C GLU A 224 -19.41 -10.44 -10.66
N SER A 225 -18.20 -11.03 -10.64
CA SER A 225 -17.77 -11.85 -9.51
C SER A 225 -17.57 -11.00 -8.26
N SER A 226 -17.08 -9.77 -8.42
CA SER A 226 -16.93 -8.80 -7.33
C SER A 226 -18.28 -8.41 -6.74
N ALA A 227 -19.27 -8.11 -7.58
CA ALA A 227 -20.63 -7.80 -7.13
C ALA A 227 -21.26 -9.00 -6.38
N ALA A 228 -21.07 -10.23 -6.90
CA ALA A 228 -21.55 -11.44 -6.23
C ALA A 228 -20.86 -11.67 -4.88
N ALA A 229 -19.53 -11.52 -4.82
CA ALA A 229 -18.75 -11.65 -3.58
C ALA A 229 -19.19 -10.64 -2.51
N MET A 230 -19.41 -9.37 -2.90
CA MET A 230 -19.91 -8.35 -1.99
C MET A 230 -21.34 -8.67 -1.51
N SER A 231 -22.21 -9.17 -2.38
CA SER A 231 -23.56 -9.57 -1.99
C SER A 231 -23.56 -10.75 -0.99
N ILE A 232 -22.65 -11.71 -1.15
CA ILE A 232 -22.46 -12.80 -0.19
C ILE A 232 -22.02 -12.24 1.17
N LEU A 233 -21.06 -11.31 1.19
CA LEU A 233 -20.56 -10.70 2.43
C LEU A 233 -21.65 -9.92 3.16
N THR A 234 -22.46 -9.15 2.44
CA THR A 234 -23.62 -8.45 3.02
C THR A 234 -24.62 -9.46 3.60
N GLY A 235 -24.99 -10.50 2.84
CA GLY A 235 -25.92 -11.52 3.33
C GLY A 235 -25.41 -12.27 4.56
N LEU A 236 -24.10 -12.56 4.63
CA LEU A 236 -23.46 -13.15 5.81
C LEU A 236 -23.50 -12.18 7.01
N ALA A 237 -23.15 -10.92 6.80
CA ALA A 237 -23.13 -9.90 7.83
C ALA A 237 -24.53 -9.68 8.44
N ASP A 238 -25.56 -9.65 7.58
CA ASP A 238 -26.97 -9.54 8.00
C ASP A 238 -27.42 -10.77 8.79
N SER A 239 -27.06 -11.97 8.31
CA SER A 239 -27.52 -13.23 8.91
C SER A 239 -26.84 -13.55 10.25
N MET A 240 -25.60 -13.11 10.45
CA MET A 240 -24.87 -13.38 11.70
C MET A 240 -25.24 -12.44 12.85
N GLY A 241 -26.20 -11.53 12.65
CA GLY A 241 -26.71 -10.67 13.71
C GLY A 241 -25.65 -9.73 14.29
N CYS A 242 -24.65 -9.35 13.48
CA CYS A 242 -23.60 -8.38 13.89
C CYS A 242 -24.16 -7.01 14.32
N LEU A 243 -25.48 -6.79 14.19
CA LEU A 243 -26.23 -5.61 14.61
C LEU A 243 -26.52 -5.52 16.12
N ASP A 244 -26.48 -6.61 16.89
CA ASP A 244 -26.96 -6.57 18.29
C ASP A 244 -25.88 -6.22 19.33
N ALA A 245 -24.60 -6.24 18.97
CA ALA A 245 -23.51 -5.86 19.89
C ALA A 245 -23.58 -4.38 20.33
N GLY A 246 -24.26 -3.51 19.56
CA GLY A 246 -24.45 -2.09 19.88
C GLY A 246 -25.65 -1.76 20.78
N ARG A 247 -26.46 -2.75 21.19
CA ARG A 247 -27.66 -2.52 22.03
C ARG A 247 -27.48 -2.82 23.51
N SER A 248 -26.34 -3.39 23.89
CA SER A 248 -25.90 -3.40 25.29
C SER A 248 -25.69 -1.94 25.70
N GLY A 249 -26.64 -1.38 26.46
CA GLY A 249 -26.77 0.04 26.80
C GLY A 249 -25.67 0.64 27.68
N ASP A 250 -24.42 0.24 27.48
CA ASP A 250 -23.25 0.86 28.09
C ASP A 250 -22.63 1.87 27.10
N PRO A 251 -22.98 3.16 27.19
CA PRO A 251 -22.46 4.21 26.30
C PRO A 251 -20.95 4.45 26.46
N SER A 252 -20.29 3.84 27.46
CA SER A 252 -18.86 4.00 27.69
C SER A 252 -18.00 3.00 26.89
N ASN A 253 -18.60 1.92 26.37
CA ASN A 253 -17.93 0.90 25.58
C ASN A 253 -18.40 0.95 24.12
N SER A 254 -18.56 2.17 23.62
CA SER A 254 -18.78 2.47 22.20
C SER A 254 -17.56 2.00 21.41
N VAL A 255 -17.45 0.69 21.20
CA VAL A 255 -16.93 0.13 19.95
C VAL A 255 -17.77 0.83 18.89
N LEU A 256 -17.11 1.81 18.29
CA LEU A 256 -17.64 2.85 17.44
C LEU A 256 -18.51 2.26 16.34
N ALA A 257 -19.38 3.08 15.74
CA ALA A 257 -20.37 2.70 14.73
C ALA A 257 -19.71 2.11 13.45
N LEU A 258 -19.14 0.92 13.58
CA LEU A 258 -18.56 0.14 12.52
C LEU A 258 -19.70 -0.30 11.61
N ASP A 259 -19.44 -0.21 10.31
CA ASP A 259 -20.31 -0.87 9.35
C ASP A 259 -20.38 -2.37 9.67
N ILE A 260 -21.55 -2.99 9.45
CA ILE A 260 -21.82 -4.39 9.82
C ILE A 260 -20.77 -5.31 9.17
N GLY A 261 -20.38 -5.00 7.93
CA GLY A 261 -19.31 -5.71 7.22
C GLY A 261 -17.95 -5.59 7.92
N GLN A 262 -17.59 -4.42 8.44
CA GLN A 262 -16.33 -4.21 9.16
C GLN A 262 -16.31 -4.97 10.49
N ALA A 263 -17.40 -4.94 11.24
CA ALA A 263 -17.51 -5.69 12.50
C ALA A 263 -17.35 -7.20 12.28
N MET A 264 -17.99 -7.74 11.24
CA MET A 264 -17.83 -9.12 10.82
C MET A 264 -16.37 -9.44 10.47
N ILE A 265 -15.72 -8.61 9.65
CA ILE A 265 -14.32 -8.83 9.25
C ILE A 265 -13.42 -8.81 10.49
N VAL A 266 -13.56 -7.85 11.40
CA VAL A 266 -12.76 -7.79 12.64
C VAL A 266 -12.91 -9.05 13.48
N GLY A 267 -14.14 -9.54 13.67
CA GLY A 267 -14.41 -10.75 14.45
C GLY A 267 -13.85 -12.04 13.82
N LEU A 268 -13.75 -12.08 12.48
CA LEU A 268 -13.24 -13.23 11.74
C LEU A 268 -11.73 -13.13 11.43
N LEU A 269 -11.15 -11.93 11.52
CA LEU A 269 -9.78 -11.67 11.11
C LEU A 269 -8.74 -12.54 11.83
N PRO A 270 -8.79 -12.77 13.16
CA PRO A 270 -7.80 -13.62 13.83
C PRO A 270 -7.76 -15.04 13.25
N ALA A 271 -8.93 -15.64 12.98
CA ALA A 271 -9.03 -16.96 12.35
C ALA A 271 -8.57 -16.93 10.88
N ALA A 272 -8.91 -15.87 10.13
CA ALA A 272 -8.44 -15.68 8.76
C ALA A 272 -6.92 -15.55 8.70
N VAL A 273 -6.34 -14.72 9.55
CA VAL A 273 -4.89 -14.50 9.67
C VAL A 273 -4.16 -15.76 10.09
N ARG A 274 -4.74 -16.59 10.98
CA ARG A 274 -4.14 -17.91 11.30
C ARG A 274 -4.03 -18.78 10.05
N MET A 275 -5.11 -18.92 9.29
CA MET A 275 -5.11 -19.72 8.04
C MET A 275 -4.19 -19.14 6.96
N LEU A 276 -4.16 -17.83 6.80
CA LEU A 276 -3.27 -17.17 5.84
C LEU A 276 -1.81 -17.19 6.30
N GLY A 277 -1.56 -17.11 7.60
CA GLY A 277 -0.24 -17.13 8.21
C GLY A 277 0.47 -18.47 8.02
N GLU A 278 -0.26 -19.58 8.05
CA GLU A 278 0.28 -20.91 7.69
C GLU A 278 0.82 -20.94 6.25
N ILE A 279 0.24 -20.13 5.35
CA ILE A 279 0.63 -20.03 3.94
C ILE A 279 1.78 -19.02 3.75
N LEU A 280 1.64 -17.83 4.33
CA LEU A 280 2.57 -16.70 4.17
C LEU A 280 3.85 -16.85 4.98
N TYR A 281 3.74 -17.50 6.13
CA TYR A 281 4.83 -17.75 7.05
C TYR A 281 4.86 -19.24 7.39
N PRO A 282 5.18 -20.12 6.41
CA PRO A 282 5.32 -21.53 6.71
C PRO A 282 6.42 -21.66 7.75
N ALA A 283 6.12 -22.33 8.86
CA ALA A 283 7.07 -22.55 9.94
C ALA A 283 8.30 -23.27 9.37
N GLN A 284 9.33 -22.52 8.99
CA GLN A 284 10.55 -23.12 8.50
C GLN A 284 11.30 -23.67 9.71
N PRO A 285 11.70 -24.95 9.71
CA PRO A 285 12.57 -25.46 10.74
C PRO A 285 13.87 -24.66 10.68
N GLN A 286 14.15 -23.91 11.76
CA GLN A 286 15.40 -23.16 11.94
C GLN A 286 16.58 -24.12 12.17
N GLU A 287 16.86 -24.99 11.22
CA GLU A 287 18.07 -25.81 11.25
C GLU A 287 19.25 -24.91 10.86
N LYS A 288 20.05 -24.50 11.87
CA LYS A 288 21.22 -23.62 11.75
C LYS A 288 22.28 -24.05 10.72
N ASN A 289 22.16 -25.26 10.16
CA ASN A 289 23.09 -25.86 9.19
C ASN A 289 22.44 -26.27 7.85
N ALA A 290 21.19 -25.86 7.57
CA ALA A 290 20.51 -26.22 6.33
C ALA A 290 21.11 -25.46 5.12
N ARG A 291 22.20 -26.02 4.57
CA ARG A 291 22.70 -25.69 3.24
C ARG A 291 21.56 -25.89 2.23
N PHE A 292 21.15 -24.82 1.53
CA PHE A 292 20.37 -24.81 0.27
C PHE A 292 19.37 -25.96 0.08
N ARG A 293 18.50 -26.25 1.05
CA ARG A 293 17.38 -27.17 0.77
C ARG A 293 16.37 -26.42 -0.09
N ALA A 294 15.92 -27.06 -1.16
CA ALA A 294 14.82 -26.55 -1.98
C ALA A 294 13.61 -26.28 -1.06
N TYR A 295 13.06 -25.08 -1.16
CA TYR A 295 11.92 -24.64 -0.39
C TYR A 295 10.73 -25.60 -0.65
N LYS A 296 10.23 -26.24 0.42
CA LYS A 296 9.10 -27.18 0.38
C LYS A 296 7.77 -26.56 0.80
N GLY A 297 7.74 -25.26 1.05
CA GLY A 297 6.53 -24.57 1.48
C GLY A 297 5.57 -24.28 0.33
N PRO A 298 4.48 -23.54 0.61
CA PRO A 298 3.49 -23.11 -0.38
C PRO A 298 4.15 -22.32 -1.51
N ASP A 299 3.73 -22.58 -2.74
CA ASP A 299 4.35 -21.95 -3.91
C ASP A 299 4.11 -20.43 -3.95
N ALA A 300 4.78 -19.74 -4.86
CA ALA A 300 4.66 -18.28 -4.98
C ALA A 300 3.21 -17.84 -5.29
N PHE A 301 2.47 -18.65 -6.06
CA PHE A 301 1.10 -18.34 -6.42
C PHE A 301 0.14 -18.42 -5.21
N GLU A 302 0.23 -19.49 -4.42
CA GLU A 302 -0.56 -19.67 -3.20
C GLU A 302 -0.27 -18.59 -2.16
N ARG A 303 1.01 -18.22 -2.00
CA ARG A 303 1.40 -17.10 -1.14
C ARG A 303 0.87 -15.78 -1.66
N ALA A 304 0.91 -15.54 -2.97
CA ALA A 304 0.46 -14.27 -3.54
C ALA A 304 -1.07 -14.15 -3.41
N ARG A 305 -1.81 -15.25 -3.62
CA ARG A 305 -3.24 -15.36 -3.32
C ARG A 305 -3.53 -15.03 -1.85
N ALA A 306 -2.81 -15.66 -0.93
CA ALA A 306 -3.00 -15.44 0.51
C ALA A 306 -2.68 -13.99 0.92
N ALA A 307 -1.62 -13.40 0.35
CA ALA A 307 -1.25 -12.01 0.62
C ALA A 307 -2.29 -11.03 0.08
N GLN A 308 -2.86 -11.29 -1.09
CA GLN A 308 -3.96 -10.50 -1.64
C GLN A 308 -5.21 -10.59 -0.77
N GLN A 309 -5.59 -11.79 -0.32
CA GLN A 309 -6.72 -11.96 0.60
C GLN A 309 -6.49 -11.19 1.91
N LEU A 310 -5.28 -11.27 2.47
CA LEU A 310 -4.90 -10.50 3.65
C LEU A 310 -4.98 -8.98 3.39
N ALA A 311 -4.41 -8.52 2.29
CA ALA A 311 -4.40 -7.11 1.92
C ALA A 311 -5.82 -6.58 1.73
N TRP A 312 -6.68 -7.35 1.06
CA TRP A 312 -8.08 -7.02 0.88
C TRP A 312 -8.80 -6.89 2.22
N LEU A 313 -8.64 -7.85 3.14
CA LEU A 313 -9.28 -7.82 4.46
C LEU A 313 -8.85 -6.58 5.25
N VAL A 314 -7.54 -6.31 5.31
CA VAL A 314 -6.97 -5.17 6.03
C VAL A 314 -7.48 -3.85 5.45
N ARG A 315 -7.56 -3.74 4.12
CA ARG A 315 -8.01 -2.53 3.40
C ARG A 315 -9.48 -2.19 3.60
N ARG A 316 -10.29 -3.15 4.07
CA ARG A 316 -11.69 -2.89 4.44
C ARG A 316 -11.84 -2.31 5.84
N LEU A 317 -10.78 -2.28 6.65
CA LEU A 317 -10.83 -1.77 8.01
C LEU A 317 -10.48 -0.28 8.04
N LYS A 318 -11.29 0.49 8.76
CA LYS A 318 -11.00 1.90 9.11
C LYS A 318 -10.23 1.97 10.42
N SER A 319 -9.73 3.16 10.77
CA SER A 319 -8.93 3.44 11.98
C SER A 319 -9.42 2.73 13.26
N GLU A 320 -10.73 2.71 13.51
CA GLU A 320 -11.34 2.16 14.74
C GLU A 320 -11.26 0.63 14.80
N ALA A 321 -11.62 -0.03 13.70
CA ALA A 321 -11.54 -1.48 13.55
C ALA A 321 -10.10 -1.98 13.43
N LEU A 322 -9.23 -1.16 12.81
CA LEU A 322 -7.87 -1.53 12.50
C LEU A 322 -7.02 -1.73 13.76
N HIS A 323 -7.27 -0.96 14.82
CA HIS A 323 -6.57 -1.11 16.10
C HIS A 323 -6.63 -2.55 16.64
N ALA A 324 -7.83 -3.14 16.68
CA ALA A 324 -8.04 -4.52 17.16
C ALA A 324 -7.44 -5.58 16.22
N ALA A 325 -7.43 -5.27 14.93
CA ALA A 325 -6.92 -6.13 13.87
C ALA A 325 -5.39 -6.13 13.71
N LEU A 326 -4.73 -5.04 14.13
CA LEU A 326 -3.32 -4.79 13.83
C LEU A 326 -2.39 -5.85 14.46
N GLY A 327 -2.64 -6.20 15.73
CA GLY A 327 -1.84 -7.18 16.47
C GLY A 327 -1.69 -8.52 15.73
N PRO A 328 -2.79 -9.20 15.35
CA PRO A 328 -2.70 -10.45 14.58
C PRO A 328 -2.25 -10.23 13.13
N ALA A 329 -2.77 -9.22 12.43
CA ALA A 329 -2.54 -9.07 10.99
C ALA A 329 -1.12 -8.60 10.63
N LEU A 330 -0.52 -7.71 11.44
CA LEU A 330 0.71 -7.02 11.08
C LEU A 330 1.91 -7.96 10.85
N PRO A 331 2.16 -9.02 11.64
CA PRO A 331 3.22 -9.99 11.34
C PRO A 331 3.05 -10.66 9.97
N CYS A 332 1.82 -11.01 9.58
CA CYS A 332 1.56 -11.59 8.26
C CYS A 332 1.75 -10.57 7.14
N VAL A 333 1.37 -9.31 7.36
CA VAL A 333 1.63 -8.21 6.42
C VAL A 333 3.13 -7.98 6.25
N GLN A 334 3.89 -7.97 7.35
CA GLN A 334 5.35 -7.84 7.31
C GLN A 334 6.00 -9.03 6.58
N ALA A 335 5.55 -10.26 6.84
CA ALA A 335 6.01 -11.45 6.13
C ALA A 335 5.78 -11.31 4.62
N ALA A 336 4.56 -10.98 4.20
CA ALA A 336 4.23 -10.73 2.80
C ALA A 336 5.08 -9.60 2.20
N ALA A 337 5.26 -8.49 2.91
CA ALA A 337 6.05 -7.34 2.47
C ALA A 337 7.58 -7.61 2.37
N THR A 338 8.06 -8.68 3.00
CA THR A 338 9.46 -9.15 2.89
C THR A 338 9.64 -10.34 1.97
N ASP A 339 8.56 -10.80 1.34
CA ASP A 339 8.57 -11.99 0.53
C ASP A 339 9.48 -11.82 -0.70
N PRO A 340 10.26 -12.86 -1.09
CA PRO A 340 11.09 -12.78 -2.29
C PRO A 340 10.29 -12.74 -3.60
N SER A 341 9.03 -13.15 -3.61
CA SER A 341 8.16 -13.05 -4.79
C SER A 341 7.58 -11.65 -4.90
N PRO A 342 7.80 -10.93 -6.02
CA PRO A 342 7.30 -9.57 -6.19
C PRO A 342 5.78 -9.43 -6.02
N ALA A 343 5.01 -10.40 -6.52
CA ALA A 343 3.56 -10.35 -6.39
C ALA A 343 3.11 -10.45 -4.94
N VAL A 344 3.72 -11.31 -4.13
CA VAL A 344 3.44 -11.39 -2.69
C VAL A 344 3.85 -10.09 -2.00
N GLN A 345 5.03 -9.58 -2.36
CA GLN A 345 5.60 -8.34 -1.82
C GLN A 345 4.68 -7.14 -2.07
N ALA A 346 4.18 -6.99 -3.30
CA ALA A 346 3.28 -5.91 -3.68
C ALA A 346 1.99 -5.88 -2.85
N GLN A 347 1.36 -7.04 -2.65
CA GLN A 347 0.14 -7.14 -1.82
C GLN A 347 0.43 -6.78 -0.36
N GLY A 348 1.55 -7.26 0.19
CA GLY A 348 2.01 -6.88 1.53
C GLY A 348 2.26 -5.38 1.67
N MET A 349 2.85 -4.74 0.65
CA MET A 349 3.07 -3.29 0.64
C MET A 349 1.78 -2.48 0.55
N TRP A 350 0.80 -2.92 -0.23
CA TRP A 350 -0.51 -2.24 -0.29
C TRP A 350 -1.29 -2.38 1.02
N ALA A 351 -1.20 -3.53 1.69
CA ALA A 351 -1.74 -3.70 3.03
C ALA A 351 -1.06 -2.76 4.03
N LEU A 352 0.28 -2.68 3.99
CA LEU A 352 1.06 -1.79 4.87
C LEU A 352 0.78 -0.31 4.58
N HIS A 353 0.64 0.07 3.31
CA HIS A 353 0.26 1.43 2.92
C HIS A 353 -1.07 1.83 3.55
N HIS A 354 -2.09 0.98 3.43
CA HIS A 354 -3.40 1.21 4.06
C HIS A 354 -3.31 1.31 5.58
N ILE A 355 -2.56 0.39 6.21
CA ILE A 355 -2.31 0.44 7.65
C ILE A 355 -1.72 1.78 8.07
N SER A 356 -0.75 2.29 7.31
CA SER A 356 -0.10 3.56 7.63
C SER A 356 -1.01 4.79 7.41
N GLN A 357 -2.01 4.70 6.55
CA GLN A 357 -2.99 5.77 6.35
C GLN A 357 -4.06 5.79 7.44
N GLU A 358 -4.56 4.62 7.85
CA GLU A 358 -5.72 4.49 8.72
C GLU A 358 -5.36 4.27 10.20
N ALA A 359 -4.24 3.61 10.51
CA ALA A 359 -3.90 3.29 11.89
C ALA A 359 -3.48 4.54 12.67
N SER A 360 -3.82 4.57 13.96
CA SER A 360 -3.35 5.65 14.81
C SER A 360 -1.82 5.56 14.99
N PRO A 361 -1.10 6.70 15.08
CA PRO A 361 0.33 6.70 15.37
C PRO A 361 0.70 6.03 16.70
N ALA A 362 -0.25 5.90 17.63
CA ALA A 362 -0.04 5.22 18.91
C ALA A 362 0.08 3.70 18.71
N ASP A 363 -0.74 3.13 17.81
CA ASP A 363 -0.79 1.69 17.54
C ASP A 363 0.47 1.20 16.82
N LEU A 364 0.96 2.00 15.88
CA LEU A 364 2.17 1.69 15.11
C LEU A 364 3.45 1.90 15.92
N ARG A 365 3.40 2.58 17.08
CA ARG A 365 4.57 2.91 17.88
C ARG A 365 5.36 1.68 18.32
N ALA A 366 4.67 0.59 18.66
CA ALA A 366 5.29 -0.66 19.07
C ALA A 366 6.13 -1.31 17.94
N TYR A 367 5.80 -1.01 16.68
CA TYR A 367 6.40 -1.60 15.49
C TYR A 367 7.33 -0.65 14.74
N ARG A 368 7.56 0.55 15.28
CA ARG A 368 8.27 1.65 14.61
C ARG A 368 9.61 1.24 14.01
N ALA A 369 10.46 0.57 14.78
CA ALA A 369 11.81 0.21 14.32
C ALA A 369 11.77 -0.80 13.15
N ASP A 370 10.91 -1.83 13.27
CA ASP A 370 10.80 -2.90 12.29
C ASP A 370 10.16 -2.38 10.99
N LEU A 371 9.11 -1.56 11.09
CA LEU A 371 8.45 -0.95 9.95
C LEU A 371 9.33 0.06 9.21
N SER A 372 10.04 0.94 9.93
CA SER A 372 10.97 1.88 9.29
C SER A 372 12.10 1.16 8.54
N LYS A 373 12.64 0.08 9.12
CA LYS A 373 13.67 -0.73 8.45
C LYS A 373 13.11 -1.46 7.23
N LEU A 374 11.91 -2.02 7.36
CA LEU A 374 11.22 -2.73 6.29
C LEU A 374 11.00 -1.83 5.08
N THR A 375 10.38 -0.67 5.28
CA THR A 375 10.00 0.21 4.17
C THR A 375 11.20 0.77 3.44
N VAL A 376 12.25 1.22 4.16
CA VAL A 376 13.50 1.69 3.54
C VAL A 376 14.19 0.57 2.75
N LYS A 377 14.26 -0.65 3.30
CA LYS A 377 14.85 -1.79 2.58
C LYS A 377 14.07 -2.10 1.30
N SER A 378 12.74 -2.04 1.36
CA SER A 378 11.89 -2.34 0.22
C SER A 378 12.00 -1.30 -0.89
N LEU A 379 12.34 -0.05 -0.57
CA LEU A 379 12.67 0.96 -1.58
C LEU A 379 13.95 0.64 -2.39
N VAL A 380 14.79 -0.28 -1.93
CA VAL A 380 16.02 -0.66 -2.65
C VAL A 380 15.86 -2.02 -3.31
N ALA A 381 15.16 -2.93 -2.66
CA ALA A 381 15.15 -4.34 -3.01
C ALA A 381 13.98 -4.79 -3.89
N CYS A 382 12.99 -3.93 -4.16
CA CYS A 382 11.81 -4.33 -4.92
C CYS A 382 11.97 -4.13 -6.43
N ASP A 383 11.16 -4.86 -7.19
CA ASP A 383 11.11 -4.76 -8.65
C ASP A 383 10.22 -3.59 -9.11
N GLU A 384 10.14 -3.40 -10.42
CA GLU A 384 9.36 -2.32 -11.04
C GLU A 384 7.84 -2.48 -10.80
N ARG A 385 7.34 -3.72 -10.67
CA ARG A 385 5.91 -3.99 -10.42
C ARG A 385 5.52 -3.69 -8.98
N THR A 386 6.41 -3.95 -8.02
CA THR A 386 6.20 -3.72 -6.59
C THR A 386 6.49 -2.27 -6.19
N TRP A 387 7.31 -1.57 -6.98
CA TRP A 387 7.74 -0.19 -6.72
C TRP A 387 6.60 0.76 -6.32
N PRO A 388 5.43 0.79 -7.01
CA PRO A 388 4.33 1.69 -6.64
C PRO A 388 3.80 1.48 -5.23
N ALA A 389 3.65 0.21 -4.84
CA ALA A 389 3.20 -0.15 -3.51
C ALA A 389 4.27 0.19 -2.47
N ALA A 390 5.54 -0.14 -2.74
CA ALA A 390 6.66 0.12 -1.84
C ALA A 390 6.90 1.62 -1.59
N ALA A 391 6.89 2.44 -2.66
CA ALA A 391 7.06 3.89 -2.57
C ALA A 391 5.96 4.55 -1.73
N SER A 392 4.69 4.19 -2.01
CA SER A 392 3.54 4.73 -1.29
C SER A 392 3.55 4.29 0.18
N ALA A 393 3.77 2.99 0.43
CA ALA A 393 3.89 2.45 1.78
C ALA A 393 5.00 3.11 2.57
N ALA A 394 6.19 3.33 1.98
CA ALA A 394 7.31 3.93 2.67
C ALA A 394 7.04 5.39 3.08
N CYS A 395 6.47 6.19 2.17
CA CYS A 395 6.13 7.58 2.45
C CYS A 395 5.07 7.69 3.54
N GLU A 396 3.96 6.95 3.44
CA GLU A 396 2.89 6.99 4.44
C GLU A 396 3.32 6.41 5.78
N THR A 397 4.12 5.33 5.78
CA THR A 397 4.65 4.76 7.03
C THR A 397 5.59 5.74 7.74
N ALA A 398 6.41 6.49 7.00
CA ALA A 398 7.23 7.53 7.60
C ALA A 398 6.35 8.63 8.24
N ILE A 399 5.29 9.04 7.56
CA ILE A 399 4.32 10.03 8.06
C ILE A 399 3.64 9.52 9.33
N ALA A 400 3.11 8.29 9.30
CA ALA A 400 2.39 7.69 10.43
C ALA A 400 3.27 7.50 11.67
N LEU A 401 4.52 7.04 11.48
CA LEU A 401 5.44 6.74 12.57
C LEU A 401 6.13 7.97 13.18
N HIS A 402 6.37 9.01 12.38
CA HIS A 402 7.10 10.21 12.83
C HIS A 402 6.18 11.40 13.09
N GLY A 403 4.99 11.44 12.49
CA GLY A 403 3.98 12.47 12.72
C GLY A 403 4.58 13.87 12.59
N LYS A 404 4.51 14.63 13.70
CA LYS A 404 5.00 16.02 13.77
C LYS A 404 6.53 16.15 13.87
N ASP A 405 7.26 15.06 14.15
CA ASP A 405 8.72 15.07 14.24
C ASP A 405 9.37 15.04 12.86
N VAL A 406 9.38 16.19 12.19
CA VAL A 406 9.99 16.41 10.86
C VAL A 406 11.51 16.23 10.82
N PHE A 407 12.17 16.07 11.98
CA PHE A 407 13.60 15.76 12.09
C PHE A 407 13.87 14.27 12.35
N GLY A 408 12.80 13.48 12.47
CA GLY A 408 12.84 12.05 12.68
C GLY A 408 13.69 11.33 11.64
N GLU A 409 14.41 10.31 12.09
CA GLU A 409 15.31 9.53 11.23
C GLU A 409 14.58 8.81 10.09
N GLY A 410 13.33 8.36 10.29
CA GLY A 410 12.56 7.71 9.24
C GLY A 410 12.27 8.63 8.05
N TYR A 411 11.92 9.90 8.28
CA TYR A 411 11.80 10.87 7.19
C TYR A 411 13.13 11.05 6.45
N ARG A 412 14.25 11.09 7.17
CA ARG A 412 15.57 11.23 6.56
C ARG A 412 15.94 10.04 5.70
N ALA A 413 15.70 8.83 6.20
CA ALA A 413 15.99 7.59 5.50
C ALA A 413 15.10 7.43 4.27
N VAL A 414 13.79 7.56 4.41
CA VAL A 414 12.84 7.44 3.29
C VAL A 414 13.07 8.52 2.24
N MET A 415 13.19 9.80 2.61
CA MET A 415 13.42 10.85 1.63
C MET A 415 14.79 10.72 0.95
N GLY A 416 15.82 10.33 1.71
CA GLY A 416 17.16 10.11 1.17
C GLY A 416 17.19 9.02 0.09
N GLU A 417 16.49 7.92 0.35
CA GLU A 417 16.33 6.81 -0.59
C GLU A 417 15.41 7.16 -1.76
N MET A 418 14.27 7.79 -1.52
CA MET A 418 13.39 8.29 -2.59
C MET A 418 14.16 9.18 -3.56
N LEU A 419 14.98 10.12 -3.08
CA LEU A 419 15.81 10.96 -3.95
C LEU A 419 16.87 10.16 -4.72
N ALA A 420 17.38 9.04 -4.18
CA ALA A 420 18.36 8.21 -4.88
C ALA A 420 17.66 7.45 -6.01
N GLN A 421 16.49 6.89 -5.72
CA GLN A 421 15.65 6.19 -6.68
C GLN A 421 15.14 7.13 -7.78
N GLY A 422 14.72 8.34 -7.43
CA GLY A 422 14.32 9.37 -8.39
C GLY A 422 15.45 9.74 -9.36
N ALA A 423 16.68 9.91 -8.86
CA ALA A 423 17.83 10.19 -9.72
C ALA A 423 18.22 8.99 -10.61
N ASN A 424 18.23 7.77 -10.06
CA ASN A 424 18.63 6.57 -10.80
C ASN A 424 17.65 6.20 -11.92
N TYR A 425 16.36 6.49 -11.71
CA TYR A 425 15.27 6.14 -12.63
C TYR A 425 14.60 7.37 -13.24
N SER A 426 15.31 8.50 -13.36
CA SER A 426 14.78 9.76 -13.90
C SER A 426 14.33 9.66 -15.36
N HIS A 427 14.86 8.67 -16.09
CA HIS A 427 14.55 8.38 -17.48
C HIS A 427 13.35 7.43 -17.67
N VAL A 428 12.78 6.86 -16.61
CA VAL A 428 11.66 5.91 -16.68
C VAL A 428 10.35 6.62 -16.32
N PRO A 429 9.46 6.95 -17.29
CA PRO A 429 8.28 7.78 -17.02
C PRO A 429 7.34 7.19 -15.97
N ALA A 430 7.06 5.88 -16.04
CA ALA A 430 6.22 5.20 -15.06
C ALA A 430 6.75 5.35 -13.62
N ARG A 431 8.07 5.25 -13.45
CA ARG A 431 8.74 5.39 -12.14
C ARG A 431 8.67 6.83 -11.62
N ARG A 432 8.81 7.83 -12.49
CA ARG A 432 8.64 9.25 -12.14
C ARG A 432 7.24 9.55 -11.63
N LEU A 433 6.21 9.10 -12.36
CA LEU A 433 4.81 9.35 -11.99
C LEU A 433 4.48 8.77 -10.62
N VAL A 434 4.92 7.54 -10.38
CA VAL A 434 4.78 6.86 -9.08
C VAL A 434 5.52 7.61 -7.98
N TRP A 435 6.76 8.02 -8.24
CA TRP A 435 7.56 8.78 -7.29
C TRP A 435 6.88 10.09 -6.89
N LEU A 436 6.39 10.85 -7.88
CA LEU A 436 5.75 12.15 -7.67
C LEU A 436 4.47 11.98 -6.84
N LYS A 437 3.62 11.00 -7.17
CA LYS A 437 2.41 10.71 -6.41
C LYS A 437 2.71 10.31 -4.96
N ALA A 438 3.66 9.40 -4.75
CA ALA A 438 4.00 8.89 -3.43
C ALA A 438 4.68 9.95 -2.53
N THR A 439 5.49 10.85 -3.11
CA THR A 439 6.22 11.86 -2.32
C THR A 439 5.39 13.10 -1.98
N MET A 440 4.25 13.35 -2.64
CA MET A 440 3.40 14.52 -2.35
C MET A 440 2.98 14.64 -0.88
N PRO A 441 2.39 13.60 -0.25
CA PRO A 441 2.07 13.63 1.17
C PRO A 441 3.31 13.91 2.04
N LEU A 442 4.44 13.28 1.69
CA LEU A 442 5.70 13.42 2.42
C LEU A 442 6.25 14.86 2.37
N LEU A 443 6.25 15.48 1.19
CA LEU A 443 6.72 16.85 1.00
C LEU A 443 5.85 17.86 1.76
N LYS A 444 4.53 17.64 1.79
CA LYS A 444 3.59 18.47 2.57
C LYS A 444 3.88 18.42 4.07
N VAL A 445 4.20 17.25 4.60
CA VAL A 445 4.51 17.07 6.03
C VAL A 445 5.89 17.60 6.37
N LEU A 446 6.90 17.36 5.52
CA LEU A 446 8.24 17.93 5.70
C LEU A 446 8.21 19.46 5.70
N GLY A 447 7.36 20.06 4.85
CA GLY A 447 7.18 21.50 4.75
C GLY A 447 8.51 22.22 4.60
N LEU A 448 8.81 23.14 5.51
CA LEU A 448 10.06 23.90 5.52
C LEU A 448 11.32 23.02 5.61
N THR A 449 11.23 21.84 6.22
CA THR A 449 12.42 20.97 6.36
C THR A 449 12.89 20.37 5.03
N THR A 450 12.08 20.46 3.97
CA THR A 450 12.48 20.07 2.62
C THR A 450 13.72 20.80 2.12
N VAL A 451 14.01 22.01 2.63
CA VAL A 451 15.22 22.81 2.32
C VAL A 451 16.50 22.00 2.40
N ARG A 452 16.60 21.04 3.34
CA ARG A 452 17.80 20.20 3.49
C ARG A 452 18.10 19.31 2.28
N TYR A 453 17.10 19.08 1.43
CA TYR A 453 17.19 18.20 0.25
C TYR A 453 17.29 18.97 -1.06
N PHE A 454 17.34 20.30 -1.04
CA PHE A 454 17.13 21.12 -2.22
C PHE A 454 18.09 20.87 -3.36
N SER A 455 19.38 20.67 -3.07
CA SER A 455 20.37 20.39 -4.12
C SER A 455 19.98 19.20 -5.00
N ARG A 456 19.37 18.17 -4.41
CA ARG A 456 18.91 16.97 -5.12
C ARG A 456 17.46 17.12 -5.58
N LEU A 457 16.58 17.62 -4.71
CA LEU A 457 15.15 17.73 -4.97
C LEU A 457 14.82 18.74 -6.07
N LEU A 458 15.36 19.96 -6.00
CA LEU A 458 15.08 20.97 -7.03
C LEU A 458 15.64 20.55 -8.38
N SER A 459 16.86 20.02 -8.43
CA SER A 459 17.45 19.52 -9.68
C SER A 459 16.55 18.46 -10.33
N LEU A 460 16.02 17.52 -9.53
CA LEU A 460 15.12 16.47 -10.01
C LEU A 460 13.77 17.02 -10.49
N LEU A 461 13.14 17.93 -9.73
CA LEU A 461 11.86 18.51 -10.10
C LEU A 461 11.96 19.41 -11.33
N LEU A 462 13.06 20.16 -11.48
CA LEU A 462 13.32 20.99 -12.65
C LEU A 462 13.61 20.12 -13.88
N GLU A 463 14.37 19.02 -13.76
CA GLU A 463 14.54 18.06 -14.84
C GLU A 463 13.19 17.50 -15.31
N TRP A 464 12.31 17.13 -14.38
CA TRP A 464 11.01 16.55 -14.68
C TRP A 464 9.95 17.56 -15.12
N LEU A 465 10.14 18.84 -14.82
CA LEU A 465 9.32 19.93 -15.37
C LEU A 465 9.41 19.98 -16.90
N HIS A 466 10.57 19.59 -17.46
CA HIS A 466 10.84 19.52 -18.90
C HIS A 466 10.70 18.10 -19.47
N ALA A 467 10.00 17.19 -18.76
CA ALA A 467 9.79 15.83 -19.21
C ALA A 467 8.95 15.77 -20.51
N PRO A 468 9.16 14.77 -21.39
CA PRO A 468 8.40 14.64 -22.63
C PRO A 468 6.92 14.32 -22.41
N ASP A 469 6.55 13.70 -21.29
CA ASP A 469 5.18 13.33 -20.98
C ASP A 469 4.47 14.39 -20.11
N VAL A 470 3.25 14.75 -20.50
CA VAL A 470 2.45 15.81 -19.86
C VAL A 470 2.16 15.49 -18.38
N ASP A 471 1.93 14.22 -18.06
CA ASP A 471 1.59 13.81 -16.69
C ASP A 471 2.75 14.01 -15.71
N THR A 472 3.99 13.72 -16.12
CA THR A 472 5.19 14.01 -15.30
C THR A 472 5.32 15.52 -15.10
N ARG A 473 5.18 16.33 -16.15
CA ARG A 473 5.28 17.79 -16.04
C ARG A 473 4.22 18.37 -15.12
N LEU A 474 2.99 17.88 -15.19
CA LEU A 474 1.89 18.29 -14.32
C LEU A 474 2.20 17.98 -12.86
N LEU A 475 2.60 16.75 -12.55
CA LEU A 475 2.91 16.38 -11.17
C LEU A 475 4.20 17.05 -10.65
N ALA A 476 5.18 17.28 -11.51
CA ALA A 476 6.43 17.97 -11.17
C ALA A 476 6.17 19.46 -10.87
N SER A 477 5.33 20.14 -11.66
CA SER A 477 4.93 21.53 -11.40
C SER A 477 4.13 21.66 -10.10
N GLN A 478 3.20 20.74 -9.80
CA GLN A 478 2.51 20.68 -8.51
C GLN A 478 3.48 20.48 -7.34
N ALA A 479 4.43 19.55 -7.48
CA ALA A 479 5.46 19.29 -6.49
C ALA A 479 6.33 20.52 -6.24
N LEU A 480 6.74 21.20 -7.32
CA LEU A 480 7.55 22.40 -7.27
C LEU A 480 6.79 23.54 -6.59
N ALA A 481 5.52 23.79 -6.97
CA ALA A 481 4.66 24.77 -6.32
C ALA A 481 4.52 24.51 -4.82
N LEU A 482 4.32 23.25 -4.43
CA LEU A 482 4.23 22.83 -3.02
C LEU A 482 5.54 23.13 -2.26
N VAL A 483 6.68 22.73 -2.83
CA VAL A 483 8.00 22.98 -2.23
C VAL A 483 8.25 24.48 -2.07
N LEU A 484 8.03 25.26 -3.13
CA LEU A 484 8.21 26.71 -3.12
C LEU A 484 7.32 27.37 -2.05
N ARG A 485 6.04 26.97 -1.96
CA ARG A 485 5.10 27.49 -0.97
C ARG A 485 5.58 27.27 0.47
N HIS A 486 6.26 26.17 0.74
CA HIS A 486 6.72 25.84 2.09
C HIS A 486 8.09 26.42 2.46
N THR A 487 8.94 26.72 1.48
CA THR A 487 10.34 27.11 1.74
C THR A 487 10.66 28.55 1.42
N TRP A 488 9.88 29.18 0.54
CA TRP A 488 10.14 30.56 0.14
C TRP A 488 9.76 31.55 1.27
N PRO A 489 10.53 32.63 1.54
CA PRO A 489 11.62 33.22 0.75
C PRO A 489 13.04 32.83 1.19
N ARG A 490 13.23 31.70 1.86
CA ARG A 490 14.49 31.43 2.57
C ARG A 490 15.69 31.14 1.67
N ILE A 491 15.49 31.02 0.35
CA ILE A 491 16.56 30.69 -0.59
C ILE A 491 16.46 31.53 -1.87
N PRO A 492 16.65 32.86 -1.74
CA PRO A 492 16.54 33.78 -2.88
C PRO A 492 17.57 33.47 -3.98
N ALA A 493 18.67 32.79 -3.65
CA ALA A 493 19.71 32.41 -4.60
C ALA A 493 19.22 31.49 -5.73
N HIS A 494 18.14 30.72 -5.52
CA HIS A 494 17.57 29.86 -6.56
C HIS A 494 16.37 30.50 -7.29
N ALA A 495 15.93 31.71 -6.89
CA ALA A 495 14.71 32.33 -7.44
C ALA A 495 14.77 32.42 -8.95
N GLN A 496 15.87 33.00 -9.44
CA GLN A 496 16.05 33.28 -10.86
C GLN A 496 16.10 32.00 -11.68
N LEU A 497 16.90 31.02 -11.23
CA LEU A 497 17.00 29.73 -11.93
C LEU A 497 15.64 29.04 -12.05
N VAL A 498 14.86 29.00 -10.96
CA VAL A 498 13.54 28.37 -10.99
C VAL A 498 12.58 29.16 -11.89
N TRP A 499 12.63 30.48 -11.84
CA TRP A 499 11.83 31.35 -12.71
C TRP A 499 12.13 31.11 -14.19
N ASP A 500 13.41 31.02 -14.55
CA ASP A 500 13.84 30.78 -15.94
C ASP A 500 13.26 29.45 -16.45
N HIS A 501 13.36 28.36 -15.67
CA HIS A 501 12.77 27.07 -16.04
C HIS A 501 11.24 27.10 -16.15
N LEU A 502 10.56 27.82 -15.25
CA LEU A 502 9.09 27.97 -15.33
C LEU A 502 8.66 28.74 -16.57
N ALA A 503 9.41 29.80 -16.94
CA ALA A 503 9.13 30.59 -18.13
C ALA A 503 9.38 29.80 -19.42
N GLU A 504 10.47 29.04 -19.47
CA GLU A 504 10.77 28.13 -20.59
C GLU A 504 9.66 27.10 -20.78
N GLU A 505 9.26 26.43 -19.70
CA GLU A 505 8.22 25.39 -19.77
C GLU A 505 6.84 25.98 -20.09
N HIS A 506 6.52 27.17 -19.57
CA HIS A 506 5.28 27.88 -19.91
C HIS A 506 5.18 28.13 -21.42
N VAL A 507 6.26 28.61 -22.05
CA VAL A 507 6.27 28.85 -23.50
C VAL A 507 6.20 27.54 -24.28
N ALA A 508 6.95 26.51 -23.88
CA ALA A 508 6.92 25.20 -24.53
C ALA A 508 5.53 24.54 -24.46
N THR A 509 4.89 24.59 -23.29
CA THR A 509 3.54 24.05 -23.08
C THR A 509 2.47 24.87 -23.82
N ALA A 510 2.55 26.21 -23.81
CA ALA A 510 1.62 27.07 -24.54
C ALA A 510 1.71 26.86 -26.06
N ALA A 511 2.92 26.64 -26.60
CA ALA A 511 3.12 26.32 -28.01
C ALA A 511 2.57 24.94 -28.41
N SER A 512 2.38 24.04 -27.44
CA SER A 512 1.85 22.69 -27.68
C SER A 512 0.31 22.66 -27.78
N ILE A 513 -0.38 23.72 -27.38
CA ILE A 513 -1.82 23.86 -27.60
C ILE A 513 -2.03 23.99 -29.11
N PRO A 514 -2.78 23.08 -29.76
CA PRO A 514 -3.09 23.22 -31.17
C PRO A 514 -3.75 24.58 -31.35
N GLN A 515 -3.06 25.50 -32.03
CA GLN A 515 -3.72 26.71 -32.48
C GLN A 515 -4.80 26.21 -33.43
N ILE A 516 -6.05 26.25 -32.98
CA ILE A 516 -7.19 26.17 -33.87
C ILE A 516 -7.02 27.39 -34.75
N HIS A 517 -6.34 27.19 -35.88
CA HIS A 517 -6.25 28.17 -36.94
C HIS A 517 -7.68 28.32 -37.44
N CYS A 518 -8.44 29.20 -36.79
CA CYS A 518 -9.56 29.86 -37.43
C CYS A 518 -8.93 30.64 -38.57
N SER A 519 -8.95 30.04 -39.76
CA SER A 519 -8.61 30.73 -41.00
C SER A 519 -9.55 31.93 -41.10
N CYS A 520 -9.05 33.12 -40.78
CA CYS A 520 -9.81 34.37 -40.88
C CYS A 520 -10.18 34.70 -42.34
N ASP A 521 -9.74 33.92 -43.33
CA ASP A 521 -10.09 34.11 -44.74
C ASP A 521 -11.45 33.51 -45.12
N GLU A 522 -12.01 32.56 -44.36
CA GLU A 522 -13.38 32.06 -44.59
C GLU A 522 -14.48 32.93 -43.95
N TRP A 523 -14.11 33.92 -43.14
CA TRP A 523 -15.06 34.79 -42.44
C TRP A 523 -15.47 36.02 -43.24
N LYS A 524 -14.78 36.32 -44.35
CA LYS A 524 -15.05 37.51 -45.17
C LYS A 524 -16.23 37.35 -46.14
N ASP A 525 -16.67 36.12 -46.41
CA ASP A 525 -17.77 35.84 -47.36
C ASP A 525 -19.11 35.47 -46.68
N LEU A 526 -19.17 35.43 -45.34
CA LEU A 526 -20.41 35.19 -44.60
C LEU A 526 -21.03 36.51 -44.15
N SER A 527 -21.86 37.09 -45.01
CA SER A 527 -22.63 38.30 -44.71
C SER A 527 -23.75 38.01 -43.71
N SER A 528 -23.72 38.76 -42.60
CA SER A 528 -24.77 39.19 -41.64
C SER A 528 -25.89 38.27 -41.12
N ASP A 529 -26.26 37.13 -41.72
CA ASP A 529 -27.53 36.45 -41.36
C ASP A 529 -27.43 35.03 -40.76
N THR A 530 -26.24 34.51 -40.43
CA THR A 530 -26.10 33.11 -39.94
C THR A 530 -25.19 32.95 -38.73
N HIS A 531 -25.49 33.65 -37.63
CA HIS A 531 -24.80 33.43 -36.34
C HIS A 531 -25.19 32.11 -35.63
N HIS A 532 -26.31 31.46 -35.98
CA HIS A 532 -26.76 30.23 -35.31
C HIS A 532 -26.18 28.93 -35.88
N THR A 533 -25.62 28.93 -37.10
CA THR A 533 -25.11 27.71 -37.74
C THR A 533 -23.61 27.47 -37.47
N CYS A 534 -22.88 28.49 -37.02
CA CYS A 534 -21.44 28.43 -36.78
C CYS A 534 -21.08 27.56 -35.55
N SER A 535 -21.91 27.55 -34.51
CA SER A 535 -21.68 26.70 -33.32
C SER A 535 -21.80 25.20 -33.63
N GLN A 536 -22.67 24.81 -34.58
CA GLN A 536 -22.86 23.41 -34.97
C GLN A 536 -21.77 22.90 -35.93
N SER A 537 -21.13 23.80 -36.70
CA SER A 537 -20.05 23.44 -37.61
C SER A 537 -18.71 23.27 -36.89
N LEU A 538 -18.50 23.95 -35.76
CA LEU A 538 -17.32 23.79 -34.90
C LEU A 538 -17.33 22.41 -34.19
N GLU A 539 -18.48 21.98 -33.68
CA GLU A 539 -18.66 20.63 -33.12
C GLU A 539 -18.48 19.53 -34.19
N GLY A 540 -18.88 19.80 -35.44
CA GLY A 540 -18.70 18.88 -36.57
C GLY A 540 -17.25 18.78 -37.09
N ALA A 541 -16.44 19.84 -36.96
CA ALA A 541 -15.03 19.85 -37.36
C ALA A 541 -14.12 19.16 -36.32
N ILE A 542 -14.43 19.32 -35.03
CA ILE A 542 -13.78 18.58 -33.92
C ILE A 542 -14.00 17.06 -34.05
N GLY A 543 -15.10 16.64 -34.70
CA GLY A 543 -15.40 15.23 -34.96
C GLY A 543 -14.56 14.54 -36.05
N ARG A 544 -13.75 15.25 -36.86
CA ARG A 544 -13.06 14.65 -38.02
C ARG A 544 -11.53 14.55 -37.92
N THR A 545 -10.89 15.25 -36.99
CA THR A 545 -9.48 15.01 -36.66
C THR A 545 -9.41 13.89 -35.62
N GLY A 546 -8.96 12.72 -36.04
CA GLY A 546 -9.08 11.47 -35.29
C GLY A 546 -8.62 11.53 -33.84
N ARG A 547 -9.42 10.89 -32.97
CA ARG A 547 -9.14 10.43 -31.59
C ARG A 547 -7.71 10.67 -31.09
N LEU A 548 -7.39 11.91 -30.75
CA LEU A 548 -6.64 12.15 -29.53
C LEU A 548 -7.67 11.97 -28.42
N ASN A 549 -7.47 11.01 -27.52
CA ASN A 549 -8.31 10.84 -26.35
C ASN A 549 -8.46 12.21 -25.68
N GLY A 550 -9.70 12.68 -25.48
CA GLY A 550 -10.04 14.06 -25.11
C GLY A 550 -9.43 14.62 -23.82
N ASN A 551 -8.54 13.88 -23.16
CA ASN A 551 -7.84 14.28 -21.95
C ASN A 551 -6.57 15.12 -22.22
N GLY A 552 -6.06 15.13 -23.46
CA GLY A 552 -4.76 15.75 -23.77
C GLY A 552 -4.72 17.27 -23.57
N SER A 553 -5.72 18.00 -24.09
CA SER A 553 -5.77 19.46 -23.96
C SER A 553 -6.05 19.90 -22.53
N GLU A 554 -6.94 19.19 -21.82
CA GLU A 554 -7.26 19.48 -20.42
C GLU A 554 -6.02 19.30 -19.51
N SER A 555 -5.20 18.27 -19.78
CA SER A 555 -3.93 18.08 -19.06
C SER A 555 -2.92 19.20 -19.33
N ILE A 556 -2.83 19.71 -20.57
CA ILE A 556 -1.92 20.80 -20.94
C ILE A 556 -2.32 22.11 -20.24
N GLU A 557 -3.62 22.44 -20.20
CA GLU A 557 -4.11 23.62 -19.48
C GLU A 557 -3.82 23.53 -17.98
N LYS A 558 -4.01 22.35 -17.37
CA LYS A 558 -3.65 22.10 -15.97
C LYS A 558 -2.16 22.31 -15.72
N VAL A 559 -1.27 21.91 -16.64
CA VAL A 559 0.18 22.18 -16.52
C VAL A 559 0.45 23.67 -16.49
N LEU A 560 -0.15 24.45 -17.39
CA LEU A 560 0.01 25.91 -17.41
C LEU A 560 -0.49 26.55 -16.11
N GLU A 561 -1.63 26.09 -15.59
CA GLU A 561 -2.18 26.59 -14.33
C GLU A 561 -1.21 26.35 -13.16
N GLU A 562 -0.64 25.15 -13.06
CA GLU A 562 0.31 24.81 -11.99
C GLU A 562 1.65 25.53 -12.13
N ILE A 563 2.13 25.78 -13.35
CA ILE A 563 3.31 26.63 -13.60
C ILE A 563 3.05 28.06 -13.13
N VAL A 564 1.87 28.63 -13.45
CA VAL A 564 1.50 29.98 -13.01
C VAL A 564 1.40 30.04 -11.49
N LYS A 565 0.84 29.03 -10.82
CA LYS A 565 0.81 28.94 -9.34
C LYS A 565 2.22 28.92 -8.74
N ALA A 566 3.14 28.14 -9.30
CA ALA A 566 4.52 28.10 -8.85
C ALA A 566 5.22 29.47 -9.03
N ALA A 567 5.03 30.10 -10.20
CA ALA A 567 5.59 31.41 -10.51
C ALA A 567 5.02 32.52 -9.62
N GLU A 568 3.73 32.48 -9.31
CA GLU A 568 3.08 33.43 -8.41
C GLU A 568 3.66 33.38 -6.99
N VAL A 569 3.93 32.18 -6.47
CA VAL A 569 4.57 32.01 -5.15
C VAL A 569 5.95 32.65 -5.13
N LEU A 570 6.76 32.42 -6.17
CA LEU A 570 8.08 33.05 -6.31
C LEU A 570 7.97 34.57 -6.44
N TRP A 571 7.05 35.05 -7.27
CA TRP A 571 6.85 36.47 -7.53
C TRP A 571 6.46 37.23 -6.26
N ARG A 572 5.45 36.75 -5.54
CA ARG A 572 4.92 37.42 -4.34
C ARG A 572 5.95 37.51 -3.24
N ALA A 573 6.77 36.48 -3.09
CA ALA A 573 7.65 36.37 -1.94
C ALA A 573 9.13 36.58 -2.27
N GLY A 574 9.52 36.74 -3.55
CA GLY A 574 10.89 37.08 -3.98
C GLY A 574 11.36 38.49 -3.60
N GLY A 575 10.43 39.37 -3.19
CA GLY A 575 10.73 40.75 -2.82
C GLY A 575 11.04 41.64 -4.04
N LYS A 576 11.18 42.94 -3.79
CA LYS A 576 11.31 43.96 -4.85
C LYS A 576 12.52 43.73 -5.77
N ALA A 577 13.67 43.35 -5.21
CA ALA A 577 14.89 43.14 -6.01
C ALA A 577 14.73 42.02 -7.05
N PHE A 578 14.03 40.94 -6.69
CA PHE A 578 13.72 39.86 -7.63
C PHE A 578 12.69 40.31 -8.67
N GLN A 579 11.64 41.00 -8.23
CA GLN A 579 10.59 41.52 -9.12
C GLN A 579 11.16 42.51 -10.15
N GLU A 580 12.00 43.45 -9.72
CA GLU A 580 12.72 44.39 -10.57
C GLU A 580 13.66 43.67 -11.54
N HIS A 581 14.38 42.63 -11.07
CA HIS A 581 15.25 41.84 -11.94
C HIS A 581 14.45 41.15 -13.05
N VAL A 582 13.36 40.47 -12.71
CA VAL A 582 12.48 39.81 -13.67
C VAL A 582 11.87 40.84 -14.63
N GLN A 583 11.40 41.99 -14.15
CA GLN A 583 10.84 43.05 -15.00
C GLN A 583 11.86 43.67 -15.96
N HIS A 584 13.09 43.91 -15.51
CA HIS A 584 14.10 44.60 -16.30
C HIS A 584 14.89 43.68 -17.24
N LYS A 585 14.97 42.39 -16.93
CA LYS A 585 15.78 41.43 -17.69
C LYS A 585 14.97 40.32 -18.36
N ALA A 586 13.64 40.36 -18.32
CA ALA A 586 12.80 39.36 -18.98
C ALA A 586 13.03 39.34 -20.50
N PRO A 587 13.61 38.27 -21.07
CA PRO A 587 13.44 37.96 -22.49
C PRO A 587 11.95 37.77 -22.84
N ASP A 588 11.61 37.84 -24.12
CA ASP A 588 10.21 37.81 -24.61
C ASP A 588 9.39 36.61 -24.08
N ASN A 589 10.04 35.47 -23.84
CA ASN A 589 9.43 34.28 -23.23
C ASN A 589 9.04 34.46 -21.75
N GLN A 590 9.78 35.26 -20.98
CA GLN A 590 9.44 35.59 -19.58
C GLN A 590 8.28 36.59 -19.48
N CYS A 591 8.10 37.45 -20.49
CA CYS A 591 7.00 38.41 -20.53
C CYS A 591 5.63 37.73 -20.50
N ALA A 592 5.46 36.60 -21.19
CA ALA A 592 4.18 35.88 -21.24
C ALA A 592 3.78 35.32 -19.86
N LEU A 593 4.73 34.65 -19.18
CA LEU A 593 4.51 34.14 -17.83
C LEU A 593 4.26 35.28 -16.83
N LEU A 594 5.07 36.35 -16.91
CA LEU A 594 4.91 37.53 -16.05
C LEU A 594 3.55 38.19 -16.22
N GLN A 595 3.09 38.39 -17.46
CA GLN A 595 1.76 38.93 -17.76
C GLN A 595 0.67 38.06 -17.13
N ARG A 596 0.77 36.74 -17.24
CA ARG A 596 -0.21 35.83 -16.65
C ARG A 596 -0.22 35.90 -15.13
N VAL A 597 0.95 35.96 -14.49
CA VAL A 597 1.08 36.14 -13.03
C VAL A 597 0.48 37.47 -12.58
N MET A 598 0.72 38.56 -13.32
CA MET A 598 0.15 39.88 -13.02
C MET A 598 -1.37 39.89 -13.16
N MET A 599 -1.93 39.26 -14.21
CA MET A 599 -3.38 39.15 -14.38
C MET A 599 -4.05 38.41 -13.21
N VAL A 600 -3.44 37.33 -12.74
CA VAL A 600 -3.95 36.58 -11.57
C VAL A 600 -3.90 37.45 -10.30
N GLN A 601 -2.82 38.21 -10.12
CA GLN A 601 -2.68 39.13 -8.98
C GLN A 601 -3.73 40.25 -8.99
N ASP A 602 -4.06 40.80 -10.17
CA ASP A 602 -5.09 41.82 -10.32
C ASP A 602 -6.49 41.27 -10.00
N GLN A 603 -6.80 40.05 -10.44
CA GLN A 603 -8.05 39.36 -10.10
C GLN A 603 -8.20 39.17 -8.58
N TYR A 604 -7.14 38.74 -7.89
CA TYR A 604 -7.16 38.63 -6.42
C TYR A 604 -7.35 39.98 -5.74
N SER A 605 -6.75 41.04 -6.28
CA SER A 605 -6.89 42.40 -5.73
C SER A 605 -8.32 42.92 -5.87
N GLN A 606 -8.98 42.66 -7.01
CA GLN A 606 -10.37 43.02 -7.24
C GLN A 606 -11.33 42.24 -6.32
N VAL A 607 -11.13 40.93 -6.17
CA VAL A 607 -11.95 40.11 -5.25
C VAL A 607 -11.79 40.58 -3.81
N ARG A 608 -10.57 40.91 -3.39
CA ARG A 608 -10.32 41.42 -2.04
C ARG A 608 -11.02 42.77 -1.80
N LEU A 609 -10.94 43.69 -2.76
CA LEU A 609 -11.63 44.98 -2.67
C LEU A 609 -13.16 44.80 -2.62
N GLY A 610 -13.72 43.87 -3.42
CA GLY A 610 -15.14 43.55 -3.39
C GLY A 610 -15.61 42.94 -2.06
N VAL A 611 -14.81 42.05 -1.45
CA VAL A 611 -15.11 41.48 -0.12
C VAL A 611 -15.03 42.54 0.97
N GLU A 612 -14.05 43.45 0.91
CA GLU A 612 -13.93 44.56 1.86
C GLU A 612 -15.08 45.57 1.71
N GLU A 613 -15.66 45.75 0.52
CA GLU A 613 -16.85 46.58 0.29
C GLU A 613 -18.18 45.89 0.69
N CYS A 614 -18.25 44.56 0.64
CA CYS A 614 -19.46 43.79 0.93
C CYS A 614 -19.60 43.33 2.39
N MET A 615 -18.55 43.44 3.21
CA MET A 615 -18.67 43.27 4.65
C MET A 615 -19.19 44.58 5.27
N PRO A 616 -20.44 44.64 5.75
CA PRO A 616 -20.90 45.81 6.49
C PRO A 616 -19.96 45.97 7.69
N VAL A 617 -19.32 47.14 7.77
CA VAL A 617 -18.54 47.55 8.94
C VAL A 617 -19.51 47.64 10.11
N GLY A 618 -19.69 46.51 10.79
CA GLY A 618 -20.29 46.43 12.11
C GLY A 618 -19.39 47.21 13.06
N ARG A 619 -19.70 48.49 13.23
CA ARG A 619 -19.28 49.23 14.42
C ARG A 619 -20.03 48.64 15.60
N GLU A 620 -19.31 47.94 16.46
CA GLU A 620 -19.52 47.99 17.90
C GLU A 620 -18.22 48.44 18.57
#